data_AF-A0A2K1XTU8-F1
#
_entry.id   AF-A0A2K1XTU8-F1
#
_cell.length_a   1.000
_cell.length_b   1.000
_cell.length_c   1.000
_cell.angle_alpha   90.00
_cell.angle_beta   90.00
_cell.angle_gamma   90.00
#
_symmetry.space_group_name_H-M   'P 1'
#
loop_
_entity.id
_entity.type
_entity.pdbx_description
1 polymer ?
#
loop_
_entity_poly.entity_id
_entity_poly.type
_entity_poly.pdbx_seq_one_letter_code
_entity_poly.pdbx_strand_id
1 'polypeptide(L)'
;KLLQDWVSEMAAHIKSIDNHHLLEIGLEGYYGDSKKQSNPGNLLFGTDLISNNEIPQIDFATIHLYPDQWLPNSSEEEQDSLVDRWIQDSRSVLRKPLVIGEFGKSSKLLKFVNKSRIPNNLFND
;
A
#
# COMPACT_ATOMS: atom_id res chain seq x y z
N LYS A 1 9.95 13.64 -12.13
CA LYS A 1 10.31 12.48 -11.28
C LYS A 1 10.10 11.26 -12.18
N LEU A 2 11.10 10.41 -12.43
CA LEU A 2 11.03 9.40 -13.51
C LEU A 2 9.71 8.62 -13.59
N LEU A 3 9.23 8.07 -12.47
CA LEU A 3 7.96 7.33 -12.46
C LEU A 3 6.74 8.23 -12.72
N GLN A 4 6.67 9.41 -12.10
CA GLN A 4 5.56 10.36 -12.32
C GLN A 4 5.46 10.75 -13.81
N ASP A 5 6.61 11.02 -14.42
CA ASP A 5 6.70 11.44 -15.81
C ASP A 5 6.25 10.27 -16.73
N TRP A 6 6.70 9.05 -16.42
CA TRP A 6 6.28 7.83 -17.13
C TRP A 6 4.79 7.53 -16.99
N VAL A 7 4.21 7.60 -15.79
CA VAL A 7 2.77 7.37 -15.59
C VAL A 7 1.95 8.41 -16.36
N SER A 8 2.41 9.67 -16.37
CA SER A 8 1.70 10.74 -17.09
C SER A 8 1.71 10.50 -18.60
N GLU A 9 2.86 10.08 -19.16
CA GLU A 9 3.00 9.73 -20.57
C GLU A 9 2.13 8.52 -20.95
N MET A 10 2.24 7.41 -20.20
CA MET A 10 1.54 6.16 -20.51
C MET A 10 0.03 6.27 -20.28
N ALA A 11 -0.42 6.97 -19.24
CA ALA A 11 -1.84 7.16 -18.99
C ALA A 11 -2.50 8.00 -20.10
N ALA A 12 -1.82 9.06 -20.57
CA ALA A 12 -2.26 9.82 -21.72
C ALA A 12 -2.29 8.97 -23.00
N HIS A 13 -1.26 8.14 -23.21
CA HIS A 13 -1.19 7.25 -24.37
C HIS A 13 -2.34 6.23 -24.39
N ILE A 14 -2.56 5.51 -23.28
CA ILE A 14 -3.63 4.51 -23.19
C ILE A 14 -5.00 5.15 -23.40
N LYS A 15 -5.28 6.29 -22.76
CA LYS A 15 -6.55 7.01 -22.95
C LYS A 15 -6.74 7.57 -24.35
N SER A 16 -5.67 7.77 -25.13
CA SER A 16 -5.77 8.15 -26.54
C SER A 16 -6.20 6.99 -27.45
N ILE A 17 -5.94 5.74 -27.03
CA ILE A 17 -6.34 4.51 -27.72
C ILE A 17 -7.74 4.08 -27.27
N ASP A 18 -8.00 4.15 -25.96
CA ASP A 18 -9.25 3.74 -25.34
C ASP A 18 -9.64 4.68 -24.19
N ASN A 19 -10.66 5.51 -24.44
CA ASN A 19 -11.22 6.43 -23.47
C ASN A 19 -12.52 5.91 -22.81
N HIS A 20 -12.91 4.65 -23.04
CA HIS A 20 -14.13 4.06 -22.47
C HIS A 20 -13.87 3.27 -21.19
N HIS A 21 -12.67 2.69 -21.04
CA HIS A 21 -12.34 1.88 -19.87
C HIS A 21 -11.63 2.69 -18.78
N LEU A 22 -11.87 2.30 -17.52
CA LEU A 22 -11.16 2.87 -16.38
C LEU A 22 -9.69 2.43 -16.40
N LEU A 23 -8.81 3.30 -15.90
CA LEU A 23 -7.37 3.11 -15.87
C LEU A 23 -6.84 3.34 -14.46
N GLU A 24 -5.90 2.50 -14.07
CA GLU A 24 -5.16 2.53 -12.81
C GLU A 24 -3.66 2.27 -13.07
N ILE A 25 -2.80 2.35 -12.05
CA ILE A 25 -1.33 2.29 -12.19
C ILE A 25 -0.74 0.93 -11.79
N GLY A 26 -1.29 0.28 -10.77
CA GLY A 26 -0.89 -1.05 -10.28
C GLY A 26 0.15 -1.01 -9.17
N LEU A 27 0.24 0.10 -8.43
CA LEU A 27 1.27 0.31 -7.39
C LEU A 27 0.78 -0.13 -6.00
N GLU A 28 1.75 -0.43 -5.13
CA GLU A 28 1.53 -1.02 -3.81
C GLU A 28 0.95 -0.05 -2.78
N GLY A 29 1.07 1.27 -3.01
CA GLY A 29 0.50 2.31 -2.14
C GLY A 29 1.48 3.10 -1.28
N TYR A 30 2.79 3.05 -1.54
CA TYR A 30 3.77 3.81 -0.76
C TYR A 30 3.71 5.32 -1.03
N TYR A 31 3.95 6.10 0.01
CA TYR A 31 3.98 7.55 -0.02
C TYR A 31 5.36 8.11 -0.42
N GLY A 32 5.35 9.30 -1.02
CA GLY A 32 6.56 10.08 -1.27
C GLY A 32 7.11 10.81 -0.04
N ASP A 33 8.12 11.66 -0.25
CA ASP A 33 8.86 12.40 0.78
C ASP A 33 8.00 13.10 1.83
N SER A 34 6.87 13.70 1.43
CA SER A 34 6.00 14.47 2.32
C SER A 34 5.30 13.63 3.40
N LYS A 35 5.19 12.32 3.15
CA LYS A 35 4.48 11.37 4.01
C LYS A 35 5.28 10.08 4.23
N LYS A 36 6.61 10.10 4.03
CA LYS A 36 7.48 8.91 4.16
C LYS A 36 7.38 8.21 5.50
N GLN A 37 7.10 8.95 6.59
CA GLN A 37 6.86 8.42 7.92
C GLN A 37 5.64 7.50 8.03
N SER A 38 4.79 7.51 6.99
CA SER A 38 3.64 6.62 6.89
C SER A 38 3.96 5.30 6.21
N ASN A 39 5.12 5.19 5.58
CA ASN A 39 5.57 3.97 4.96
C ASN A 39 6.18 3.01 5.99
N PRO A 40 6.15 1.70 5.72
CA PRO A 40 6.93 0.73 6.46
C PRO A 40 8.40 1.16 6.59
N GLY A 41 8.90 1.19 7.82
CA GLY A 41 10.27 1.59 8.12
C GLY A 41 10.62 3.06 7.85
N ASN A 42 9.64 3.93 7.58
CA ASN A 42 9.84 5.33 7.18
C ASN A 42 10.68 5.51 5.90
N LEU A 43 10.63 4.52 5.00
CA LEU A 43 11.45 4.44 3.79
C LEU A 43 10.74 5.00 2.55
N LEU A 44 11.51 5.25 1.50
CA LEU A 44 11.01 5.61 0.17
C LEU A 44 11.19 4.44 -0.79
N PHE A 45 10.20 4.26 -1.66
CA PHE A 45 10.16 3.15 -2.63
C PHE A 45 10.16 3.63 -4.09
N GLY A 46 10.37 4.93 -4.33
CA GLY A 46 10.35 5.52 -5.66
C GLY A 46 8.95 5.82 -6.21
N THR A 47 7.91 5.45 -5.47
CA THR A 47 6.50 5.73 -5.76
C THR A 47 5.95 6.79 -4.80
N ASP A 48 4.81 7.37 -5.15
CA ASP A 48 4.09 8.31 -4.30
C ASP A 48 2.59 8.21 -4.56
N LEU A 49 1.88 7.52 -3.67
CA LEU A 49 0.44 7.25 -3.76
C LEU A 49 -0.37 8.49 -4.13
N ILE A 50 -0.04 9.65 -3.56
CA ILE A 50 -0.78 10.88 -3.81
C ILE A 50 -0.48 11.40 -5.22
N SER A 51 0.76 11.82 -5.46
CA SER A 51 1.09 12.50 -6.73
C SER A 51 0.95 11.60 -7.96
N ASN A 52 1.22 10.29 -7.83
CA ASN A 52 1.02 9.34 -8.94
C ASN A 52 -0.46 9.22 -9.31
N ASN A 53 -1.36 9.18 -8.33
CA ASN A 53 -2.80 9.04 -8.58
C ASN A 53 -3.54 10.38 -8.76
N GLU A 54 -2.89 11.54 -8.64
CA GLU A 54 -3.47 12.84 -9.00
C GLU A 54 -3.51 13.08 -10.51
N ILE A 55 -2.80 12.26 -11.30
CA ILE A 55 -2.83 12.32 -12.76
C ILE A 55 -4.29 12.19 -13.26
N PRO A 56 -4.80 13.13 -14.09
CA PRO A 56 -6.21 13.15 -14.47
C PRO A 56 -6.70 11.89 -15.19
N GLN A 57 -5.82 11.21 -15.92
CA GLN A 57 -6.12 10.00 -16.68
C GLN A 57 -6.22 8.73 -15.82
N ILE A 58 -5.80 8.79 -14.56
CA ILE A 58 -5.96 7.69 -13.58
C ILE A 58 -7.31 7.84 -12.92
N ASP A 59 -8.19 6.84 -13.01
CA ASP A 59 -9.58 6.96 -12.58
C ASP A 59 -9.79 6.53 -11.13
N PHE A 60 -9.00 5.57 -10.66
CA PHE A 60 -9.03 5.05 -9.30
C PHE A 60 -7.63 4.67 -8.84
N ALA A 61 -7.42 4.68 -7.52
CA ALA A 61 -6.15 4.30 -6.91
C ALA A 61 -6.19 2.82 -6.50
N THR A 62 -5.02 2.18 -6.53
CA THR A 62 -4.82 0.83 -6.03
C THR A 62 -3.85 0.81 -4.86
N ILE A 63 -4.00 -0.19 -4.00
CA ILE A 63 -3.04 -0.57 -2.96
C ILE A 63 -2.90 -2.09 -2.95
N HIS A 64 -1.74 -2.57 -2.50
CA HIS A 64 -1.53 -3.98 -2.17
C HIS A 64 -1.45 -4.11 -0.66
N LEU A 65 -1.80 -5.27 -0.09
CA LEU A 65 -1.86 -5.45 1.36
C LEU A 65 -1.17 -6.73 1.83
N TYR A 66 0.10 -6.60 2.22
CA TYR A 66 0.92 -7.69 2.78
C TYR A 66 1.54 -7.29 4.13
N PRO A 67 0.73 -7.02 5.16
CA PRO A 67 1.17 -6.37 6.39
C PRO A 67 2.17 -7.21 7.21
N ASP A 68 2.08 -8.54 7.14
CA ASP A 68 3.00 -9.46 7.80
C ASP A 68 4.41 -9.46 7.18
N GLN A 69 4.54 -9.04 5.92
CA GLN A 69 5.82 -8.88 5.22
C GLN A 69 6.40 -7.48 5.43
N TRP A 70 5.55 -6.45 5.39
CA TRP A 70 6.00 -5.05 5.45
C TRP A 70 6.27 -4.55 6.85
N LEU A 71 5.49 -5.03 7.83
CA LEU A 71 5.58 -4.61 9.22
C LEU A 71 5.86 -5.85 10.09
N PRO A 72 7.05 -6.48 9.95
CA PRO A 72 7.39 -7.61 10.78
C PRO A 72 7.41 -7.18 12.24
N ASN A 73 6.66 -7.89 13.08
CA ASN A 73 6.48 -7.65 14.51
C ASN A 73 5.56 -6.48 14.91
N SER A 74 4.80 -5.88 13.99
CA SER A 74 3.76 -4.91 14.38
C SER A 74 2.51 -5.60 14.95
N SER A 75 1.73 -4.87 15.73
CA SER A 75 0.40 -5.31 16.14
C SER A 75 -0.59 -5.26 14.97
N GLU A 76 -1.74 -5.94 15.10
CA GLU A 76 -2.82 -5.86 14.11
C GLU A 76 -3.37 -4.42 14.01
N GLU A 77 -3.45 -3.69 15.13
CA GLU A 77 -3.88 -2.29 15.16
C GLU A 77 -2.93 -1.38 14.37
N GLU A 78 -1.62 -1.61 14.47
CA GLU A 78 -0.62 -0.88 13.66
C GLU A 78 -0.78 -1.20 12.17
N GLN A 79 -1.12 -2.44 11.82
CA GLN A 79 -1.38 -2.85 10.43
C GLN A 79 -2.65 -2.21 9.89
N ASP A 80 -3.73 -2.21 10.66
CA ASP A 80 -5.01 -1.59 10.30
C ASP A 80 -4.85 -0.07 10.11
N SER A 81 -4.02 0.58 10.94
CA SER A 81 -3.73 2.01 10.80
C SER A 81 -3.11 2.41 9.45
N LEU A 82 -2.44 1.48 8.76
CA LEU A 82 -1.93 1.72 7.42
C LEU A 82 -3.08 1.76 6.41
N VAL A 83 -4.02 0.83 6.52
CA VAL A 83 -5.21 0.75 5.67
C VAL A 83 -6.11 1.97 5.87
N ASP A 84 -6.35 2.37 7.11
CA ASP A 84 -7.17 3.54 7.45
C ASP A 84 -6.61 4.82 6.82
N ARG A 85 -5.28 4.98 6.82
CA ARG A 85 -4.62 6.13 6.18
C ARG A 85 -4.82 6.16 4.67
N TRP A 86 -4.69 5.02 3.99
CA TRP A 86 -4.97 4.94 2.56
C TRP A 86 -6.42 5.27 2.23
N ILE A 87 -7.37 4.74 3.01
CA ILE A 87 -8.80 5.03 2.84
C ILE A 87 -9.06 6.53 3.05
N GLN A 88 -8.50 7.12 4.12
CA GLN A 88 -8.66 8.54 4.41
C GLN A 88 -8.08 9.43 3.31
N ASP A 89 -6.87 9.13 2.86
CA ASP A 89 -6.19 9.92 1.83
C ASP A 89 -6.87 9.78 0.46
N SER A 90 -7.30 8.57 0.09
CA SER A 90 -8.04 8.38 -1.16
C SER A 90 -9.37 9.15 -1.15
N ARG A 91 -10.07 9.15 0.00
CA ARG A 91 -11.35 9.85 0.15
C ARG A 91 -11.18 11.37 0.19
N SER A 92 -10.21 11.89 0.93
CA SER A 92 -10.11 13.31 1.26
C SER A 92 -9.17 14.10 0.34
N VAL A 93 -8.07 13.49 -0.08
CA VAL A 93 -7.04 14.12 -0.92
C VAL A 93 -7.29 13.79 -2.39
N LEU A 94 -7.24 12.50 -2.76
CA LEU A 94 -7.38 12.08 -4.15
C LEU A 94 -8.80 12.27 -4.68
N ARG A 95 -9.80 12.07 -3.82
CA ARG A 95 -11.23 12.00 -4.18
C ARG A 95 -11.50 10.99 -5.29
N LYS A 96 -10.75 9.89 -5.27
CA LYS A 96 -10.87 8.75 -6.20
C LYS A 96 -11.22 7.49 -5.41
N PRO A 97 -11.94 6.53 -6.01
CA PRO A 97 -12.12 5.21 -5.40
C PRO A 97 -10.75 4.56 -5.11
N LEU A 98 -10.70 3.80 -4.02
CA LEU A 98 -9.54 2.99 -3.65
C LEU A 98 -9.90 1.52 -3.81
N VAL A 99 -9.07 0.76 -4.51
CA VAL A 99 -9.25 -0.68 -4.71
C VAL A 99 -8.05 -1.42 -4.11
N ILE A 100 -8.31 -2.45 -3.31
CA ILE A 100 -7.27 -3.39 -2.89
C ILE A 100 -7.06 -4.34 -4.07
N GLY A 101 -5.98 -4.13 -4.83
CA GLY A 101 -5.65 -4.93 -6.02
C GLY A 101 -5.05 -6.29 -5.66
N GLU A 102 -4.32 -6.34 -4.55
CA GLU A 102 -3.73 -7.57 -4.02
C GLU A 102 -3.77 -7.57 -2.49
N PHE A 103 -3.89 -8.75 -1.88
CA PHE A 103 -3.75 -8.92 -0.44
C PHE A 103 -3.32 -10.34 -0.07
N GLY A 104 -2.64 -10.47 1.08
CA GLY A 104 -2.26 -11.77 1.62
C GLY A 104 -1.81 -11.70 3.08
N LYS A 105 -1.98 -12.81 3.80
CA LYS A 105 -1.49 -13.00 5.17
C LYS A 105 -0.98 -14.43 5.31
N SER A 106 0.29 -14.60 5.69
CA SER A 106 0.94 -15.90 5.80
C SER A 106 0.52 -16.66 7.06
N SER A 107 -0.01 -17.86 6.87
CA SER A 107 -0.30 -18.78 7.98
C SER A 107 0.96 -19.34 8.67
N LYS A 108 2.13 -19.28 8.00
CA LYS A 108 3.42 -19.73 8.57
C LYS A 108 3.98 -18.71 9.56
N LEU A 109 3.89 -17.41 9.25
CA LEU A 109 4.39 -16.33 10.12
C LEU A 109 3.59 -16.25 11.43
N LEU A 110 2.29 -16.51 11.39
CA LEU A 110 1.45 -16.62 12.60
C LEU A 110 1.94 -17.70 13.58
N LYS A 111 2.49 -18.81 13.08
CA LYS A 111 3.02 -19.90 13.93
C LYS A 111 4.32 -19.52 14.64
N PHE A 112 5.12 -18.61 14.08
CA PHE A 112 6.33 -18.12 14.73
C PHE A 112 6.02 -17.18 15.89
N VAL A 113 5.02 -16.30 15.75
CA VAL A 113 4.57 -15.39 16.82
C VAL A 113 3.96 -16.16 17.99
N ASN A 114 3.24 -17.27 17.73
CA ASN A 114 2.70 -18.10 18.80
C ASN A 114 3.77 -18.96 19.52
N LYS A 115 4.89 -19.29 18.87
CA LYS A 115 6.00 -20.01 19.52
C LYS A 115 6.87 -19.11 20.40
N SER A 116 7.04 -17.83 20.06
CA SER A 116 7.81 -16.87 20.86
C SER A 116 7.06 -16.35 22.09
N ARG A 117 5.77 -16.67 22.24
CA ARG A 117 4.93 -16.31 23.40
C ARG A 117 4.79 -17.40 24.47
N ILE A 118 5.48 -18.53 24.35
CA ILE A 118 5.51 -19.53 25.44
C ILE A 118 6.72 -19.20 26.35
N PRO A 119 6.53 -18.71 27.58
CA PRO A 119 7.62 -18.67 28.54
C PRO A 119 8.11 -20.10 28.79
N ASN A 120 9.42 -20.31 28.70
CA ASN A 120 10.13 -21.60 28.89
C ASN A 120 10.00 -22.21 30.31
N ASN A 121 8.98 -21.86 31.11
CA ASN A 121 8.88 -22.23 32.52
C ASN A 121 7.68 -23.14 32.84
N LEU A 122 7.05 -23.80 31.85
CA LEU A 122 5.90 -24.67 32.11
C LEU A 122 6.14 -26.17 31.91
N PHE A 123 7.40 -26.59 31.73
CA PHE A 123 7.78 -28.00 31.80
C PHE A 123 9.12 -28.15 32.51
N ASN A 124 9.09 -28.03 33.84
CA ASN A 124 10.02 -28.74 34.73
C ASN A 124 9.21 -29.18 35.95
N ASP A 125 9.22 -30.50 36.14
CA ASP A 125 8.61 -31.36 37.17
C ASP A 125 7.09 -31.60 37.11
#